data_AF-A0A930TSB6-F1
#
_entry.id   AF-A0A930TSB6-F1
#
_cell.length_a   1.000
_cell.length_b   1.000
_cell.length_c   1.000
_cell.angle_alpha   90.00
_cell.angle_beta   90.00
_cell.angle_gamma   90.00
#
_symmetry.space_group_name_H-M   'P 1'
#
loop_
_entity.id
_entity.type
_entity.pdbx_description
1 polymer ?
#
loop_
_entity_poly.entity_id
_entity_poly.type
_entity_poly.pdbx_seq_one_letter_code
_entity_poly.pdbx_strand_id
1 'polypeptide(L)'
;MPNPTKYSANDSTRLESAFVDDLKPSQTPDLSSFQRIDTSGAELVSTKFRDCCVRLDMQDLQQFEILEHQYEKWGVSFQNAIALQPSNPAFPTRAGKMVVMGAPRAGWIEAKFHSPVSCVNSFVTSSRRLVLSAFDACDRPVAHVEMEEPNLGGSDSQIPPNAKLSLTAANIHRITLSCLGGHITLDELSFSA
;
A
#
# COMPACT_ATOMS: atom_id res chain seq x y z
N MET A 1 -0.34 -36.14 -2.45
CA MET A 1 -1.19 -34.96 -2.77
C MET A 1 -0.34 -33.95 -3.54
N PRO A 2 -0.96 -33.14 -4.41
CA PRO A 2 -0.52 -32.85 -5.77
C PRO A 2 0.59 -31.79 -5.90
N ASN A 3 1.33 -31.89 -7.01
CA ASN A 3 2.09 -30.81 -7.66
C ASN A 3 1.18 -29.58 -7.88
N PRO A 4 1.67 -28.32 -7.86
CA PRO A 4 2.45 -27.85 -9.03
C PRO A 4 3.45 -26.70 -8.80
N THR A 5 4.52 -26.76 -9.59
CA THR A 5 4.90 -25.74 -10.59
C THR A 5 4.48 -24.28 -10.36
N LYS A 6 5.44 -23.35 -10.51
CA LYS A 6 5.47 -22.33 -11.60
C LYS A 6 6.63 -21.35 -11.37
N TYR A 7 7.56 -21.25 -12.33
CA TYR A 7 7.54 -20.32 -13.47
C TYR A 7 7.72 -18.85 -13.07
N SER A 8 8.80 -18.25 -13.56
CA SER A 8 8.88 -16.92 -14.20
C SER A 8 10.35 -16.49 -14.20
N ALA A 9 10.86 -15.69 -15.11
CA ALA A 9 10.35 -15.12 -16.34
C ALA A 9 11.59 -14.69 -17.13
N ASN A 10 11.44 -14.64 -18.44
CA ASN A 10 12.38 -14.01 -19.33
C ASN A 10 12.52 -12.53 -19.00
N ASP A 11 13.76 -12.05 -19.06
CA ASP A 11 14.14 -10.65 -18.94
C ASP A 11 14.80 -10.20 -20.26
N SER A 12 14.67 -8.90 -20.49
CA SER A 12 15.60 -8.03 -21.23
C SER A 12 15.45 -7.90 -22.75
N THR A 13 14.72 -6.84 -23.10
CA THR A 13 15.19 -5.66 -23.87
C THR A 13 16.39 -5.75 -24.83
N ARG A 14 16.26 -4.91 -25.87
CA ARG A 14 17.27 -3.99 -26.45
C ARG A 14 17.85 -4.38 -27.82
N LEU A 15 17.58 -3.58 -28.85
CA LEU A 15 18.54 -2.69 -29.55
C LEU A 15 18.05 -2.31 -30.98
N GLU A 16 18.15 -1.01 -31.26
CA GLU A 16 17.96 -0.35 -32.56
C GLU A 16 19.16 -0.53 -33.52
N SER A 17 18.97 0.01 -34.73
CA SER A 17 19.92 0.51 -35.76
C SER A 17 20.00 -0.37 -37.02
N ALA A 18 20.09 0.13 -38.25
CA ALA A 18 19.97 1.44 -38.92
C ALA A 18 20.04 1.15 -40.45
N PHE A 19 20.17 2.21 -41.29
CA PHE A 19 20.45 2.28 -42.75
C PHE A 19 19.21 2.51 -43.64
N VAL A 20 19.13 3.49 -44.57
CA VAL A 20 20.04 4.56 -45.10
C VAL A 20 19.23 5.65 -45.82
N ASP A 21 19.85 6.84 -45.95
CA ASP A 21 19.79 7.89 -47.02
C ASP A 21 18.41 8.43 -47.48
N ASP A 22 18.13 9.71 -47.73
CA ASP A 22 18.90 10.68 -48.53
C ASP A 22 18.25 12.09 -48.50
N LEU A 23 19.08 13.13 -48.72
CA LEU A 23 18.86 14.50 -49.27
C LEU A 23 17.55 15.35 -49.07
N LYS A 24 17.77 16.58 -48.53
CA LYS A 24 16.97 17.85 -48.53
C LYS A 24 16.61 18.37 -49.96
N PRO A 25 15.72 19.40 -50.20
CA PRO A 25 15.45 20.58 -49.36
C PRO A 25 14.02 21.19 -49.31
N SER A 26 13.90 22.13 -48.36
CA SER A 26 12.89 23.16 -48.07
C SER A 26 11.94 23.68 -49.15
N GLN A 27 10.65 23.77 -48.79
CA GLN A 27 9.73 24.84 -49.23
C GLN A 27 8.83 25.28 -48.06
N THR A 28 8.90 26.56 -47.69
CA THR A 28 7.94 27.30 -46.84
C THR A 28 6.60 27.45 -47.58
N PRO A 29 5.46 27.38 -46.89
CA PRO A 29 4.77 28.60 -46.40
C PRO A 29 4.07 28.29 -45.04
N ASP A 30 3.32 29.11 -44.31
CA ASP A 30 2.56 30.34 -44.54
C ASP A 30 2.26 30.91 -43.13
N LEU A 31 2.35 32.23 -42.97
CA LEU A 31 1.96 32.94 -41.76
C LEU A 31 0.51 33.40 -41.90
N SER A 32 -0.45 32.54 -41.55
CA SER A 32 -1.78 33.02 -41.17
C SER A 32 -2.57 31.97 -40.40
N SER A 33 -2.57 32.07 -39.06
CA SER A 33 -3.77 31.93 -38.23
C SER A 33 -3.41 32.04 -36.75
N PHE A 34 -3.60 33.24 -36.20
CA PHE A 34 -3.86 33.39 -34.77
C PHE A 34 -5.18 32.68 -34.46
N GLN A 35 -5.16 31.62 -33.66
CA GLN A 35 -6.36 31.09 -33.03
C GLN A 35 -6.07 30.61 -31.59
N ARG A 36 -6.57 31.44 -30.67
CA ARG A 36 -7.18 31.12 -29.37
C ARG A 36 -6.36 30.27 -28.40
N ILE A 37 -5.87 30.94 -27.35
CA ILE A 37 -5.50 30.31 -26.09
C ILE A 37 -6.80 29.81 -25.45
N ASP A 38 -7.07 28.52 -25.61
CA ASP A 38 -8.10 27.86 -24.80
C ASP A 38 -7.51 27.53 -23.43
N THR A 39 -8.07 28.22 -22.45
CA THR A 39 -7.99 27.97 -21.02
C THR A 39 -8.45 26.54 -20.71
N SER A 40 -7.52 25.64 -20.40
CA SER A 40 -7.83 24.43 -19.61
C SER A 40 -6.57 23.92 -18.91
N GLY A 41 -6.13 24.69 -17.91
CA GLY A 41 -5.07 24.29 -16.98
C GLY A 41 -5.60 23.47 -15.82
N ALA A 42 -6.33 22.37 -16.11
CA ALA A 42 -6.90 21.53 -15.05
C ALA A 42 -7.04 20.05 -15.47
N GLU A 43 -6.04 19.46 -16.13
CA GLU A 43 -6.07 18.00 -16.33
C GLU A 43 -4.70 17.39 -16.61
N LEU A 44 -3.76 17.48 -15.66
CA LEU A 44 -2.46 16.83 -15.82
C LEU A 44 -1.83 16.35 -14.51
N VAL A 45 -2.64 15.80 -13.61
CA VAL A 45 -2.13 15.01 -12.47
C VAL A 45 -3.09 13.86 -12.11
N SER A 46 -3.33 12.89 -13.01
CA SER A 46 -4.16 11.73 -12.62
C SER A 46 -3.90 10.42 -13.38
N THR A 47 -2.71 10.19 -13.93
CA THR A 47 -2.52 9.05 -14.87
C THR A 47 -1.24 8.23 -14.75
N LYS A 48 -0.51 8.21 -13.63
CA LYS A 48 0.78 7.47 -13.58
C LYS A 48 1.17 6.73 -12.29
N PHE A 49 0.22 6.23 -11.50
CA PHE A 49 0.53 5.33 -10.36
C PHE A 49 0.14 3.85 -10.58
N ARG A 50 -0.11 3.42 -11.83
CA ARG A 50 -0.59 2.05 -12.09
C ARG A 50 0.43 0.95 -11.78
N ASP A 51 1.72 1.28 -11.67
CA ASP A 51 2.78 0.28 -11.42
C ASP A 51 3.69 0.62 -10.24
N CYS A 52 3.36 1.65 -9.44
CA CYS A 52 4.19 2.05 -8.30
C CYS A 52 3.73 1.32 -7.04
N CYS A 53 4.58 0.46 -6.48
CA CYS A 53 4.40 -0.01 -5.12
C CYS A 53 4.74 1.12 -4.14
N VAL A 54 3.77 1.50 -3.31
CA VAL A 54 3.95 2.48 -2.24
C VAL A 54 4.23 1.72 -0.95
N ARG A 55 5.31 2.09 -0.26
CA ARG A 55 5.66 1.60 1.08
C ARG A 55 5.68 2.79 2.02
N LEU A 56 4.87 2.73 3.09
CA LEU A 56 4.79 3.82 4.06
C LEU A 56 5.94 3.70 5.06
N ASP A 57 6.67 4.79 5.26
CA ASP A 57 7.65 4.90 6.34
C ASP A 57 6.97 5.40 7.61
N MET A 58 6.86 4.52 8.61
CA MET A 58 6.23 4.80 9.90
C MET A 58 7.21 5.32 10.96
N GLN A 59 8.50 5.43 10.64
CA GLN A 59 9.54 5.70 11.65
C GLN A 59 9.71 7.18 12.00
N ASP A 60 9.26 8.08 11.13
CA ASP A 60 9.31 9.53 11.35
C ASP A 60 8.10 10.08 12.15
N LEU A 61 7.18 9.20 12.55
CA LEU A 61 6.00 9.57 13.34
C LEU A 61 6.36 9.93 14.78
N GLN A 62 5.63 10.89 15.36
CA GLN A 62 5.79 11.23 16.78
C GLN A 62 5.03 10.24 17.68
N GLN A 63 5.55 9.98 18.88
CA GLN A 63 4.86 9.12 19.84
C GLN A 63 3.49 9.70 20.21
N PHE A 64 2.45 8.87 20.13
CA PHE A 64 1.03 9.21 20.31
C PHE A 64 0.44 10.13 19.24
N GLU A 65 1.12 10.30 18.11
CA GLU A 65 0.54 11.01 16.96
C GLU A 65 -0.69 10.27 16.43
N ILE A 66 -1.79 10.99 16.21
CA ILE A 66 -2.99 10.45 15.59
C ILE A 66 -2.74 10.32 14.09
N LEU A 67 -2.89 9.10 13.57
CA LEU A 67 -2.73 8.80 12.15
C LEU A 67 -4.08 8.93 11.45
N GLU A 68 -4.22 10.02 10.71
CA GLU A 68 -5.38 10.29 9.86
C GLU A 68 -4.90 10.74 8.48
N HIS A 69 -4.07 11.79 8.42
CA HIS A 69 -3.75 12.49 7.18
C HIS A 69 -2.27 12.44 6.76
N GLN A 70 -1.38 11.86 7.58
CA GLN A 70 0.08 11.88 7.40
C GLN A 70 0.54 11.28 6.05
N TYR A 71 -0.23 10.34 5.51
CA TYR A 71 0.08 9.63 4.27
C TYR A 71 -0.87 9.98 3.11
N GLU A 72 -1.69 11.03 3.23
CA GLU A 72 -2.64 11.40 2.17
C GLU A 72 -1.96 11.71 0.83
N LYS A 73 -0.76 12.32 0.89
CA LYS A 73 0.08 12.57 -0.30
C LYS A 73 0.46 11.30 -1.06
N TRP A 74 0.43 10.15 -0.38
CA TRP A 74 0.68 8.83 -0.94
C TRP A 74 -0.61 8.08 -1.29
N GLY A 75 -1.77 8.71 -1.13
CA GLY A 75 -3.06 8.16 -1.52
C GLY A 75 -3.72 7.29 -0.45
N VAL A 76 -3.33 7.40 0.82
CA VAL A 76 -3.94 6.63 1.91
C VAL A 76 -4.16 7.48 3.16
N SER A 77 -5.34 7.34 3.75
CA SER A 77 -5.68 7.88 5.06
C SER A 77 -5.98 6.76 6.04
N PHE A 78 -5.82 7.03 7.33
CA PHE A 78 -6.04 6.05 8.38
C PHE A 78 -7.23 6.45 9.25
N GLN A 79 -7.84 5.46 9.89
CA GLN A 79 -8.79 5.69 10.97
C GLN A 79 -8.48 4.78 12.15
N ASN A 80 -8.70 5.33 13.34
CA ASN A 80 -8.44 4.65 14.61
C ASN A 80 -7.00 4.11 14.69
N ALA A 81 -6.05 4.98 14.35
CA ALA A 81 -4.64 4.65 14.30
C ALA A 81 -3.86 5.71 15.08
N ILE A 82 -2.92 5.28 15.92
CA ILE A 82 -1.94 6.16 16.56
C ILE A 82 -0.54 5.56 16.40
N ALA A 83 0.46 6.43 16.32
CA ALA A 83 1.85 6.04 16.38
C ALA A 83 2.27 5.76 17.83
N LEU A 84 3.02 4.70 18.06
CA LEU A 84 3.48 4.31 19.39
C LEU A 84 4.89 3.75 19.30
N GLN A 85 5.73 4.09 20.28
CA GLN A 85 6.93 3.34 20.59
C GLN A 85 6.59 2.26 21.62
N PRO A 86 6.62 0.97 21.28
CA PRO A 86 6.25 -0.09 22.21
C PRO A 86 7.19 -0.12 23.43
N SER A 87 6.62 -0.17 24.63
CA SER A 87 7.36 -0.44 25.87
C SER A 87 7.29 -1.91 26.31
N ASN A 88 6.33 -2.66 25.76
CA ASN A 88 6.13 -4.07 26.03
C ASN A 88 6.89 -4.92 24.99
N PRO A 89 7.87 -5.74 25.40
CA PRO A 89 8.65 -6.57 24.47
C PRO A 89 7.82 -7.63 23.73
N ALA A 90 6.59 -7.90 24.16
CA ALA A 90 5.65 -8.77 23.43
C ALA A 90 5.22 -8.18 22.08
N PHE A 91 5.40 -6.87 21.85
CA PHE A 91 5.12 -6.18 20.59
C PHE A 91 6.42 -5.57 20.04
N PRO A 92 7.37 -6.40 19.56
CA PRO A 92 8.62 -5.89 19.02
C PRO A 92 8.38 -5.13 17.71
N THR A 93 9.25 -4.17 17.41
CA THR A 93 9.30 -3.50 16.12
C THR A 93 10.12 -4.32 15.11
N ARG A 94 9.88 -4.13 13.82
CA ARG A 94 10.64 -4.77 12.73
C ARG A 94 11.62 -3.81 12.06
N ALA A 95 11.19 -2.61 11.66
CA ALA A 95 12.04 -1.70 10.88
C ALA A 95 12.71 -0.58 11.70
N GLY A 96 12.16 -0.22 12.86
CA GLY A 96 12.71 0.87 13.68
C GLY A 96 12.17 0.88 15.10
N LYS A 97 11.65 2.03 15.57
CA LYS A 97 11.14 2.23 16.94
C LYS A 97 9.63 2.44 17.00
N MET A 98 9.03 2.83 15.89
CA MET A 98 7.63 3.20 15.82
C MET A 98 6.80 2.11 15.17
N VAL A 99 5.61 1.90 15.73
CA VAL A 99 4.54 1.09 15.16
C VAL A 99 3.24 1.88 15.20
N VAL A 100 2.27 1.45 14.40
CA VAL A 100 0.90 1.95 14.44
C VAL A 100 0.03 0.99 15.26
N MET A 101 -0.76 1.53 16.18
CA MET A 101 -1.69 0.79 17.02
C MET A 101 -3.13 1.24 16.79
N GLY A 102 -4.08 0.33 16.96
CA GLY A 102 -5.50 0.65 16.99
C GLY A 102 -5.90 1.46 18.23
N ALA A 103 -6.30 2.72 18.06
CA ALA A 103 -6.80 3.57 19.15
C ALA A 103 -7.76 4.67 18.64
N PRO A 104 -8.79 5.08 19.42
CA PRO A 104 -9.08 4.65 20.80
C PRO A 104 -9.70 3.26 20.92
N ARG A 105 -10.14 2.65 19.83
CA ARG A 105 -10.69 1.29 19.82
C ARG A 105 -9.56 0.28 19.61
N ALA A 106 -9.16 -0.40 20.68
CA ALA A 106 -8.15 -1.45 20.59
C ALA A 106 -8.56 -2.55 19.60
N GLY A 107 -7.56 -3.16 18.97
CA GLY A 107 -7.77 -4.32 18.10
C GLY A 107 -8.39 -3.99 16.74
N TRP A 108 -8.44 -2.73 16.32
CA TRP A 108 -8.93 -2.34 15.00
C TRP A 108 -8.07 -1.22 14.40
N ILE A 109 -7.71 -1.33 13.13
CA ILE A 109 -7.09 -0.25 12.34
C ILE A 109 -7.75 -0.25 10.98
N GLU A 110 -8.05 0.91 10.43
CA GLU A 110 -8.56 1.06 9.07
C GLU A 110 -7.62 1.93 8.23
N ALA A 111 -7.45 1.54 6.97
CA ALA A 111 -6.82 2.36 5.95
C ALA A 111 -7.74 2.49 4.73
N LYS A 112 -7.88 3.72 4.23
CA LYS A 112 -8.70 4.08 3.06
C LYS A 112 -7.80 4.58 1.95
N PHE A 113 -7.95 4.03 0.76
CA PHE A 113 -7.17 4.40 -0.41
C PHE A 113 -7.94 5.40 -1.26
N HIS A 114 -7.30 6.50 -1.66
CA HIS A 114 -7.86 7.54 -2.53
C HIS A 114 -8.11 7.04 -3.96
N SER A 115 -7.38 6.01 -4.37
CA SER A 115 -7.55 5.29 -5.64
C SER A 115 -7.54 3.80 -5.35
N PRO A 116 -8.27 2.99 -6.14
CA PRO A 116 -8.32 1.55 -5.91
C PRO A 116 -6.94 0.92 -6.03
N VAL A 117 -6.64 0.01 -5.12
CA VAL A 117 -5.42 -0.82 -5.12
C VAL A 117 -5.77 -2.27 -5.42
N SER A 118 -4.81 -3.06 -5.87
CA SER A 118 -4.98 -4.50 -6.11
C SER A 118 -4.25 -5.37 -5.11
N CYS A 119 -3.18 -4.86 -4.52
CA CYS A 119 -2.34 -5.58 -3.56
C CYS A 119 -2.13 -4.73 -2.30
N VAL A 120 -2.19 -5.39 -1.15
CA VAL A 120 -1.83 -4.81 0.15
C VAL A 120 -0.97 -5.80 0.92
N ASN A 121 0.13 -5.32 1.49
CA ASN A 121 0.94 -6.07 2.44
C ASN A 121 1.09 -5.30 3.74
N SER A 122 0.98 -6.01 4.86
CA SER A 122 1.20 -5.46 6.19
C SER A 122 2.09 -6.37 7.03
N PHE A 123 2.92 -5.78 7.89
CA PHE A 123 3.68 -6.51 8.90
C PHE A 123 3.05 -6.24 10.27
N VAL A 124 2.56 -7.29 10.92
CA VAL A 124 1.68 -7.17 12.08
C VAL A 124 2.08 -8.07 13.24
N THR A 125 1.89 -7.55 14.45
CA THR A 125 1.93 -8.33 15.70
C THR A 125 0.58 -8.20 16.41
N SER A 126 -0.01 -9.31 16.81
CA SER A 126 -1.35 -9.42 17.38
C SER A 126 -1.36 -10.33 18.61
N SER A 127 -2.13 -9.93 19.63
CA SER A 127 -2.33 -10.74 20.83
C SER A 127 -3.38 -11.83 20.68
N ARG A 128 -4.14 -11.85 19.57
CA ARG A 128 -5.13 -12.88 19.24
C ARG A 128 -5.20 -13.11 17.73
N ARG A 129 -6.12 -13.98 17.31
CA ARG A 129 -6.56 -14.12 15.91
C ARG A 129 -6.80 -12.74 15.28
N LEU A 130 -6.22 -12.54 14.10
CA LEU A 130 -6.25 -11.27 13.35
C LEU A 130 -6.82 -11.52 11.95
N VAL A 131 -7.74 -10.67 11.53
CA VAL A 131 -8.30 -10.68 10.17
C VAL A 131 -7.94 -9.37 9.47
N LEU A 132 -7.32 -9.47 8.31
CA LEU A 132 -7.17 -8.39 7.33
C LEU A 132 -8.30 -8.55 6.29
N SER A 133 -9.25 -7.62 6.28
CA SER A 133 -10.37 -7.60 5.32
C SER A 133 -10.20 -6.44 4.35
N ALA A 134 -10.58 -6.65 3.09
CA ALA A 134 -10.58 -5.65 2.04
C ALA A 134 -11.99 -5.41 1.51
N PHE A 135 -12.28 -4.17 1.13
CA PHE A 135 -13.60 -3.72 0.69
C PHE A 135 -13.51 -2.87 -0.58
N ASP A 136 -14.56 -2.94 -1.41
CA ASP A 136 -14.73 -2.09 -2.58
C ASP A 136 -15.25 -0.69 -2.21
N ALA A 137 -15.45 0.17 -3.22
CA ALA A 137 -15.99 1.52 -3.06
C ALA A 137 -17.41 1.57 -2.46
N CYS A 138 -18.14 0.45 -2.47
CA CYS A 138 -19.49 0.32 -1.92
C CYS A 138 -19.47 -0.34 -0.53
N ASP A 139 -18.30 -0.41 0.13
CA ASP A 139 -18.10 -1.08 1.41
C ASP A 139 -18.42 -2.58 1.42
N ARG A 140 -18.42 -3.24 0.24
CA ARG A 140 -18.64 -4.68 0.14
C ARG A 140 -17.31 -5.41 0.30
N PRO A 141 -17.25 -6.48 1.10
CA PRO A 141 -16.02 -7.25 1.26
C PRO A 141 -15.64 -7.93 -0.05
N VAL A 142 -14.38 -7.75 -0.49
CA VAL A 142 -13.84 -8.33 -1.73
C VAL A 142 -12.82 -9.44 -1.49
N ALA A 143 -12.13 -9.40 -0.35
CA ALA A 143 -11.19 -10.44 0.09
C ALA A 143 -10.91 -10.33 1.58
N HIS A 144 -10.37 -11.39 2.16
CA HIS A 144 -9.77 -11.36 3.50
C HIS A 144 -8.64 -12.39 3.60
N VAL A 145 -7.74 -12.15 4.55
CA VAL A 145 -6.73 -13.11 4.99
C VAL A 145 -6.68 -13.09 6.50
N GLU A 146 -6.31 -14.23 7.08
CA GLU A 146 -6.38 -14.43 8.52
C GLU A 146 -5.06 -14.98 9.07
N MET A 147 -4.72 -14.54 10.27
CA MET A 147 -3.76 -15.15 11.16
C MET A 147 -4.55 -15.82 12.30
N GLU A 148 -4.61 -17.15 12.30
CA GLU A 148 -5.50 -17.92 13.18
C GLU A 148 -5.08 -17.86 14.66
N GLU A 149 -3.81 -17.57 14.93
CA GLU A 149 -3.20 -17.58 16.26
C GLU A 149 -2.51 -16.24 16.60
N PRO A 150 -2.33 -15.90 17.89
CA PRO A 150 -1.47 -14.81 18.31
C PRO A 150 -0.02 -14.99 17.82
N ASN A 151 0.73 -13.90 17.70
CA ASN A 151 2.16 -13.94 17.34
C ASN A 151 3.00 -13.00 18.22
N LEU A 152 2.72 -12.96 19.53
CA LEU A 152 3.44 -12.11 20.47
C LEU A 152 4.91 -12.52 20.63
N GLY A 153 5.78 -11.54 20.86
CA GLY A 153 7.18 -11.76 21.19
C GLY A 153 7.33 -12.56 22.48
N GLY A 154 8.18 -13.58 22.46
CA GLY A 154 8.41 -14.46 23.61
C GLY A 154 7.27 -15.45 23.90
N SER A 155 6.28 -15.58 23.01
CA SER A 155 5.27 -16.65 23.07
C SER A 155 5.74 -17.93 22.36
N ASP A 156 5.07 -19.05 22.65
CA ASP A 156 5.30 -20.34 21.98
C ASP A 156 4.63 -20.44 20.59
N SER A 157 4.16 -19.31 20.04
CA SER A 157 3.52 -19.27 18.72
C SER A 157 4.50 -19.67 17.61
N GLN A 158 4.01 -20.45 16.64
CA GLN A 158 4.77 -20.78 15.44
C GLN A 158 4.82 -19.61 14.45
N ILE A 159 3.95 -18.62 14.62
CA ILE A 159 3.93 -17.41 13.82
C ILE A 159 4.82 -16.39 14.51
N PRO A 160 5.91 -15.93 13.88
CA PRO A 160 6.78 -14.94 14.50
C PRO A 160 6.07 -13.58 14.62
N PRO A 161 6.47 -12.73 15.57
CA PRO A 161 6.06 -11.33 15.60
C PRO A 161 6.38 -10.62 14.29
N ASN A 162 5.62 -9.59 13.94
CA ASN A 162 5.69 -8.87 12.67
C ASN A 162 5.54 -9.82 11.48
N ALA A 163 4.62 -10.78 11.56
CA ALA A 163 4.29 -11.65 10.44
C ALA A 163 3.69 -10.82 9.30
N LYS A 164 4.01 -11.20 8.05
CA LYS A 164 3.48 -10.55 6.87
C LYS A 164 2.09 -11.09 6.55
N LEU A 165 1.08 -10.21 6.52
CA LEU A 165 -0.21 -10.48 5.90
C LEU A 165 -0.23 -9.86 4.50
N SER A 166 -0.63 -10.63 3.50
CA SER A 166 -0.72 -10.18 2.11
C SER A 166 -2.12 -10.47 1.59
N LEU A 167 -2.73 -9.49 0.94
CA LEU A 167 -4.07 -9.60 0.38
C LEU A 167 -4.03 -9.08 -1.06
N THR A 168 -4.70 -9.79 -1.98
CA THR A 168 -4.83 -9.39 -3.38
C THR A 168 -6.28 -9.55 -3.81
N ALA A 169 -6.85 -8.49 -4.36
CA ALA A 169 -8.21 -8.45 -4.88
C ALA A 169 -8.35 -7.27 -5.85
N ALA A 170 -9.32 -7.31 -6.76
CA ALA A 170 -9.60 -6.15 -7.60
C ALA A 170 -10.31 -5.05 -6.79
N ASN A 171 -10.01 -3.79 -7.11
CA ASN A 171 -10.78 -2.62 -6.68
C ASN A 171 -10.85 -2.43 -5.15
N ILE A 172 -9.75 -2.63 -4.43
CA ILE A 172 -9.69 -2.41 -2.98
C ILE A 172 -9.65 -0.91 -2.72
N HIS A 173 -10.67 -0.39 -2.03
CA HIS A 173 -10.74 1.01 -1.59
C HIS A 173 -10.48 1.17 -0.10
N ARG A 174 -10.67 0.09 0.67
CA ARG A 174 -10.53 0.13 2.12
C ARG A 174 -10.05 -1.21 2.63
N ILE A 175 -9.19 -1.18 3.63
CA ILE A 175 -8.84 -2.36 4.42
C ILE A 175 -9.09 -2.14 5.89
N THR A 176 -9.35 -3.23 6.61
CA THR A 176 -9.37 -3.23 8.07
C THR A 176 -8.51 -4.36 8.60
N LEU A 177 -7.67 -4.05 9.58
CA LEU A 177 -7.03 -5.03 10.46
C LEU A 177 -7.87 -5.14 11.72
N SER A 178 -8.32 -6.34 12.07
CA SER A 178 -9.20 -6.56 13.24
C SER A 178 -8.81 -7.78 14.07
N CYS A 179 -8.71 -7.57 15.39
CA CYS A 179 -8.39 -8.57 16.40
C CYS A 179 -9.39 -8.40 17.56
N LEU A 180 -10.39 -9.28 17.62
CA LEU A 180 -11.49 -9.16 18.57
C LEU A 180 -11.02 -9.35 20.01
N GLY A 181 -11.15 -8.30 20.83
CA GLY A 181 -10.80 -8.33 22.25
C GLY A 181 -9.30 -8.44 22.52
N GLY A 182 -8.46 -8.00 21.58
CA GLY A 182 -7.01 -7.99 21.73
C GLY A 182 -6.37 -6.71 21.21
N HIS A 183 -5.04 -6.72 21.14
CA HIS A 183 -4.23 -5.60 20.66
C HIS A 183 -3.50 -6.00 19.39
N ILE A 184 -3.34 -5.02 18.50
CA ILE A 184 -2.60 -5.16 17.25
C ILE A 184 -1.63 -4.01 17.10
N THR A 185 -0.48 -4.32 16.51
CA THR A 185 0.50 -3.34 16.05
C THR A 185 0.78 -3.62 14.58
N LEU A 186 0.93 -2.55 13.82
CA LEU A 186 1.26 -2.52 12.40
C LEU A 186 2.60 -1.80 12.27
N ASP A 187 3.64 -2.50 11.84
CA ASP A 187 4.99 -1.94 11.69
C ASP A 187 5.19 -1.30 10.31
N GLU A 188 4.54 -1.87 9.29
CA GLU A 188 4.67 -1.43 7.91
C GLU A 188 3.42 -1.77 7.11
N LEU A 189 3.04 -0.86 6.21
CA LEU A 189 2.00 -1.06 5.21
C LEU A 189 2.57 -0.71 3.83
N SER A 190 2.30 -1.56 2.85
CA SER A 190 2.57 -1.27 1.44
C SER A 190 1.39 -1.69 0.56
N PHE A 191 1.23 -1.02 -0.57
CA PHE A 191 0.14 -1.27 -1.50
C PHE A 191 0.53 -0.90 -2.94
N SER A 192 -0.19 -1.46 -3.92
CA SER A 192 -0.03 -1.14 -5.34
C SER A 192 -1.36 -1.29 -6.07
N ALA A 193 -1.52 -0.55 -7.17
CA ALA A 193 -2.63 -0.72 -8.11
C ALA A 193 -2.55 -2.06 -8.85
#